data_AF-A0A453F8T1-F1
#
_entry.id   AF-A0A453F8T1-F1
#
_cell.length_a   1.000
_cell.length_b   1.000
_cell.length_c   1.000
_cell.angle_alpha   90.00
_cell.angle_beta   90.00
_cell.angle_gamma   90.00
#
_symmetry.space_group_name_H-M   'P 1'
#
loop_
_entity.id
_entity.type
_entity.pdbx_description
1 polymer ?
#
loop_
_entity_poly.entity_id
_entity_poly.type
_entity_poly.pdbx_seq_one_letter_code
_entity_poly.pdbx_strand_id
1 'polypeptide(L)' 'MLTYGRVMPFLELFARIDAVDCDTVMKTAKEFIIDKDVALAAVGPISNLPELSWFRSQTVSDDKFTSRVFSLFAQNN' A
#
# COMPACT_ATOMS: atom_id res chain seq x y z
N MET A 1 6.68 -27.46 1.60
CA MET A 1 6.09 -26.72 2.73
C MET A 1 7.16 -25.78 3.29
N LEU A 2 7.37 -24.61 2.68
CA LEU A 2 8.55 -23.78 2.95
C LEU A 2 8.23 -22.38 3.50
N THR A 3 7.08 -21.81 3.13
CA THR A 3 6.70 -20.45 3.52
C THR A 3 6.04 -20.39 4.90
N TYR A 4 5.12 -21.31 5.20
CA TYR A 4 4.32 -21.28 6.44
C TYR A 4 4.53 -22.48 7.38
N GLY A 5 5.35 -23.47 6.98
CA GLY A 5 5.53 -24.71 7.76
C GLY A 5 4.23 -25.50 7.98
N ARG A 6 3.16 -25.16 7.25
CA ARG A 6 1.80 -25.71 7.32
C ARG A 6 1.07 -25.45 6.00
N VAL A 7 0.13 -26.32 5.63
CA VAL A 7 -0.87 -26.01 4.59
C VAL A 7 -2.01 -25.23 5.23
N MET A 8 -2.28 -24.02 4.74
CA MET A 8 -3.41 -23.22 5.19
C MET A 8 -4.71 -23.80 4.62
N PRO A 9 -5.69 -24.22 5.46
CA PRO A 9 -6.98 -24.70 4.99
C PRO A 9 -7.79 -23.54 4.40
N PHE A 10 -8.61 -23.82 3.39
CA PHE A 10 -9.38 -22.81 2.67
C PHE A 10 -10.29 -21.97 3.56
N LEU A 11 -10.89 -22.57 4.59
CA LEU A 11 -11.75 -21.85 5.54
C LEU A 11 -10.98 -20.75 6.29
N GLU A 12 -9.75 -21.03 6.70
CA GLU A 12 -8.89 -20.04 7.37
C GLU A 12 -8.47 -18.93 6.40
N LEU A 13 -8.15 -19.29 5.15
CA LEU A 13 -7.80 -18.32 4.12
C LEU A 13 -8.94 -17.34 3.86
N PHE A 14 -10.16 -17.84 3.65
CA PHE A 14 -11.32 -16.99 3.38
C PHE A 14 -11.66 -16.09 4.57
N ALA A 15 -11.66 -16.64 5.80
CA ALA A 15 -11.88 -15.84 6.99
C ALA A 15 -10.86 -14.69 7.15
N ARG A 16 -9.60 -14.90 6.73
CA ARG A 16 -8.56 -13.86 6.75
C ARG A 16 -8.75 -12.81 5.67
N ILE A 17 -9.22 -13.20 4.48
CA ILE A 17 -9.52 -12.26 3.39
C ILE A 17 -10.70 -11.37 3.79
N ASP A 18 -11.77 -11.98 4.31
CA ASP A 18 -13.00 -11.26 4.69
C ASP A 18 -12.80 -10.36 5.92
N ALA A 19 -11.80 -10.66 6.76
CA ALA A 19 -11.42 -9.81 7.89
C ALA A 19 -10.71 -8.51 7.49
N VAL A 20 -10.31 -8.34 6.22
CA VAL A 20 -9.66 -7.12 5.75
C VAL A 20 -10.71 -6.07 5.40
N ASP A 21 -10.81 -5.04 6.24
CA ASP A 21 -11.68 -3.88 6.04
C ASP A 21 -10.92 -2.68 5.45
N CYS A 22 -11.68 -1.63 5.08
CA CYS A 22 -11.12 -0.40 4.51
C CYS A 22 -10.09 0.26 5.45
N ASP A 23 -10.31 0.20 6.76
CA ASP A 23 -9.43 0.78 7.76
C ASP A 23 -8.10 0.02 7.83
N THR A 24 -8.14 -1.31 7.80
CA THR A 24 -6.96 -2.17 7.72
C THR A 24 -6.18 -1.88 6.44
N VAL A 25 -6.84 -1.75 5.29
CA VAL A 25 -6.17 -1.41 4.02
C VAL A 25 -5.48 -0.04 4.12
N MET A 26 -6.18 0.98 4.62
CA MET A 26 -5.62 2.32 4.76
C MET A 26 -4.44 2.35 5.74
N LYS A 27 -4.53 1.60 6.85
CA LYS A 27 -3.44 1.46 7.83
C LYS A 27 -2.22 0.77 7.22
N THR A 28 -2.41 -0.37 6.57
CA THR A 28 -1.32 -1.12 5.94
C THR A 28 -0.67 -0.32 4.80
N ALA A 29 -1.44 0.41 4.00
CA ALA A 29 -0.90 1.31 2.98
C ALA A 29 -0.05 2.42 3.61
N LYS A 30 -0.48 3.02 4.72
CA LYS A 30 0.32 4.01 5.46
C LYS A 30 1.62 3.40 6.02
N GLU A 31 1.58 2.14 6.42
CA GLU A 31 2.74 1.47 7.02
C GLU A 31 3.81 1.10 5.99
N PHE A 32 3.41 0.63 4.80
CA PHE A 32 4.33 0.03 3.82
C PHE A 32 4.52 0.81 2.53
N ILE A 33 3.60 1.71 2.20
CA ILE A 33 3.65 2.47 0.95
C ILE A 33 3.97 3.92 1.26
N ILE A 34 3.16 4.58 2.09
CA ILE A 34 3.28 6.03 2.34
C ILE A 34 4.56 6.37 3.10
N ASP A 35 5.27 7.38 2.61
CA ASP A 35 6.54 7.88 3.14
C ASP A 35 7.60 6.77 3.37
N LYS A 36 7.62 5.78 2.48
CA LYS A 36 8.65 4.73 2.46
C LYS A 36 9.64 4.95 1.33
N ASP A 37 10.91 4.65 1.62
CA ASP A 37 11.97 4.69 0.62
C ASP A 37 11.74 3.60 -0.44
N VAL A 38 11.91 3.96 -1.72
CA VAL A 38 11.72 3.06 -2.85
C VAL A 38 13.07 2.57 -3.39
N ALA A 39 13.13 1.29 -3.79
CA ALA A 39 14.28 0.73 -4.49
C ALA A 39 14.00 0.71 -6.00
N LEU A 40 14.84 1.38 -6.79
CA LEU A 40 14.71 1.45 -8.24
C LEU A 40 15.79 0.60 -8.92
N ALA A 41 15.39 -0.25 -9.86
CA ALA A 41 16.28 -0.98 -10.74
C ALA A 41 15.73 -0.91 -12.17
N ALA A 42 16.53 -0.35 -13.10
CA ALA A 42 16.16 -0.21 -14.50
C ALA A 42 17.36 -0.51 -15.41
N VAL A 43 17.11 -1.18 -16.54
CA VAL A 43 18.13 -1.57 -17.52
C VAL A 43 17.62 -1.26 -18.93
N GLY A 44 18.49 -0.72 -19.79
CA GLY A 44 18.15 -0.30 -21.15
C GLY A 44 18.23 1.22 -21.34
N PRO A 45 17.55 1.79 -22.34
CA PRO A 45 17.51 3.24 -22.55
C PRO A 45 16.64 3.93 -21.49
N ILE A 46 17.28 4.35 -20.39
CA ILE A 46 16.66 4.97 -19.21
C ILE A 46 16.59 6.50 -19.30
N SER A 47 16.64 7.08 -20.50
CA SER A 47 16.68 8.54 -20.69
C SER A 47 15.45 9.27 -20.15
N ASN A 48 14.31 8.58 -20.07
CA ASN A 48 13.04 9.13 -19.59
C ASN A 48 12.70 8.68 -18.16
N LEU A 49 13.59 7.95 -17.47
CA LEU A 49 13.33 7.50 -16.10
C LEU A 49 13.48 8.69 -15.15
N PRO A 50 12.45 9.04 -14.36
CA PRO A 50 12.56 10.08 -13.36
C PRO A 50 13.60 9.75 -12.29
N GLU A 51 14.18 10.78 -11.69
CA GLU A 51 15.12 10.61 -10.58
C GLU A 51 14.43 10.01 -9.33
N LEU A 52 15.21 9.38 -8.46
CA LEU A 52 14.71 8.80 -7.21
C LEU A 52 13.97 9.83 -6.32
N SER A 53 14.41 11.09 -6.34
CA SER A 53 13.78 12.21 -5.64
C SER A 53 12.32 12.43 -6.09
N TRP A 54 12.05 12.27 -7.39
CA TRP A 54 10.70 12.36 -7.94
C TRP A 54 9.81 11.27 -7.34
N PHE A 55 10.26 10.01 -7.34
CA PHE A 55 9.49 8.91 -6.76
C PHE A 55 9.24 9.10 -5.26
N ARG A 56 10.25 9.59 -4.51
CA ARG A 56 10.07 9.89 -3.09
C ARG A 56 9.00 10.95 -2.87
N SER A 57 8.96 12.00 -3.69
CA SER A 57 7.93 13.04 -3.60
C SER A 57 6.51 12.56 -3.93
N GLN A 58 6.36 11.51 -4.74
CA GLN A 58 5.04 10.94 -5.07
C GLN A 58 4.47 10.09 -3.93
N THR A 59 5.34 9.57 -3.07
CA THR A 59 4.97 8.66 -1.98
C THR A 59 4.62 9.39 -0.68
N VAL A 60 4.90 10.70 -0.60
CA VAL A 60 4.53 11.53 0.55
C VAL A 60 3.02 11.75 0.56
N SER A 61 2.37 11.48 1.70
CA SER A 61 0.98 11.87 1.89
C SER A 61 0.87 13.39 1.94
N ASP A 62 0.19 13.99 0.96
CA ASP A 62 -0.37 15.33 1.14
C ASP A 62 -1.48 15.23 2.20
N ASP A 63 -1.44 16.03 3.26
CA ASP A 63 -2.48 16.10 4.31
C ASP A 63 -3.89 16.31 3.71
N LYS A 64 -3.95 16.86 2.50
CA LYS A 64 -5.17 17.04 1.72
C LYS A 64 -5.75 15.73 1.17
N PHE A 65 -4.95 14.71 0.87
CA PHE A 65 -5.47 13.41 0.42
C PHE A 65 -6.16 12.68 1.57
N THR A 66 -5.49 12.61 2.72
CA THR A 66 -5.99 11.92 3.91
C THR A 66 -7.30 12.55 4.40
N SER A 67 -7.36 13.88 4.46
CA SER A 67 -8.58 14.61 4.84
C SER A 67 -9.73 14.45 3.86
N ARG A 68 -9.48 14.42 2.53
CA ARG A 68 -10.52 14.15 1.51
C ARG A 68 -11.11 12.76 1.66
N VAL A 69 -10.26 11.74 1.82
CA VAL A 69 -10.68 10.35 2.00
C VAL A 69 -11.51 10.21 3.28
N PHE A 70 -11.02 10.73 4.42
CA PHE A 70 -11.79 10.74 5.67
C PHE A 70 -13.11 11.50 5.56
N SER A 71 -13.15 12.65 4.86
CA SER A 71 -14.39 13.42 4.67
C SER A 71 -15.42 12.70 3.79
N LEU A 72 -14.97 11.96 2.76
CA LEU A 72 -15.84 11.17 1.90
C LEU A 72 -16.44 9.97 2.65
N PHE A 73 -15.67 9.35 3.54
CA PHE A 73 -16.19 8.28 4.40
C PHE A 73 -17.12 8.79 5.51
N ALA A 74 -16.85 9.97 6.07
CA ALA A 74 -17.71 10.59 7.08
C ALA A 74 -19.07 11.08 6.52
N GLN A 75 -19.19 11.29 5.20
CA GLN A 75 -20.44 11.69 4.55
C GLN A 75 -21.33 10.51 4.11
N ASN A 76 -20.81 9.27 4.13
CA ASN A 76 -21.51 8.07 3.67
C ASN A 76 -22.06 7.21 4.81
N ASN A 77 -22.19 7.77 6.01
CA ASN A 77 -22.79 7.15 7.20
C ASN A 77 -23.75 8.13 7.88
#